data_AF-A0A933AVH7-F1
#
_entry.id   AF-A0A933AVH7-F1
#
_cell.length_a   1.000
_cell.length_b   1.000
_cell.length_c   1.000
_cell.angle_alpha   90.00
_cell.angle_beta   90.00
_cell.angle_gamma   90.00
#
_symmetry.space_group_name_H-M   'P 1'
#
loop_
_entity.id
_entity.type
_entity.pdbx_description
1 polymer ?
#
loop_
_entity_poly.entity_id
_entity_poly.type
_entity_poly.pdbx_seq_one_letter_code
_entity_poly.pdbx_strand_id
1 'polypeptide(L)'
;MNAKLRDIFRGKVVNKAHTINTGVDEFPRYVLEYLIDNYCSEETFDQDMEKVVRRLKEAFVYGAEAEKIRHYIRENRRHSVIANLDARLTTWP
;
A
#
# COMPACT_ATOMS: atom_id res chain seq x y z
N MET A 1 -1.70 20.14 -5.66
CA MET A 1 -0.38 19.51 -5.40
C MET A 1 0.69 20.30 -6.16
N ASN A 2 1.89 20.51 -5.62
CA ASN A 2 2.98 21.14 -6.39
C ASN A 2 3.59 20.08 -7.33
N ALA A 3 3.44 20.27 -8.64
CA ALA A 3 3.93 19.32 -9.65
C ALA A 3 5.43 19.04 -9.53
N LYS A 4 6.26 20.06 -9.24
CA LYS A 4 7.71 19.89 -9.06
C LYS A 4 8.06 18.97 -7.88
N LEU A 5 7.30 19.03 -6.79
CA LEU A 5 7.51 18.14 -5.66
C LEU A 5 7.18 16.69 -6.03
N ARG A 6 6.10 16.47 -6.78
CA ARG A 6 5.72 15.13 -7.24
C ARG A 6 6.76 14.55 -8.20
N ASP A 7 7.30 15.36 -9.11
CA ASP A 7 8.30 14.92 -10.07
C ASP A 7 9.64 14.56 -9.40
N ILE A 8 10.08 15.34 -8.41
CA ILE A 8 11.36 15.10 -7.70
C ILE A 8 11.24 13.98 -6.68
N PHE A 9 10.10 13.86 -6.00
CA PHE A 9 9.90 12.96 -4.87
C PHE A 9 8.79 11.94 -5.12
N ARG A 10 8.72 11.41 -6.34
CA ARG A 10 7.75 10.38 -6.73
C ARG A 10 7.81 9.19 -5.76
N GLY A 11 6.66 8.70 -5.30
CA GLY A 11 6.58 7.62 -4.32
C GLY A 11 6.78 8.08 -2.86
N LYS A 12 7.07 9.36 -2.61
CA LYS A 12 7.34 9.92 -1.27
C LYS A 12 6.46 11.11 -0.91
N VAL A 13 5.66 11.64 -1.86
CA VAL A 13 4.81 12.82 -1.65
C VAL A 13 3.40 12.49 -2.08
N VAL A 14 2.46 12.64 -1.16
CA VAL A 14 1.07 12.24 -1.35
C VAL A 14 0.17 13.48 -1.36
N ASN A 15 -0.75 13.54 -2.32
CA ASN A 15 -1.78 14.57 -2.34
C ASN A 15 -2.89 14.22 -1.33
N LYS A 16 -2.82 14.80 -0.14
CA LYS A 16 -3.77 14.49 0.94
C LYS A 16 -5.24 14.75 0.58
N ALA A 17 -5.53 15.64 -0.36
CA ALA A 17 -6.92 15.87 -0.81
C ALA A 17 -7.54 14.62 -1.45
N HIS A 18 -6.73 13.79 -2.12
CA HIS A 18 -7.18 12.57 -2.80
C HIS A 18 -7.25 11.36 -1.87
N THR A 19 -6.71 11.47 -0.66
CA THR A 19 -6.65 10.37 0.32
C THR A 19 -7.64 10.58 1.48
N ILE A 20 -8.42 11.66 1.44
CA ILE A 20 -9.48 11.95 2.42
C ILE A 20 -10.79 11.35 1.89
N ASN A 21 -11.52 10.64 2.75
CA ASN A 21 -12.84 10.07 2.47
C ASN A 21 -12.89 9.14 1.24
N THR A 22 -11.94 8.21 1.15
CA THR A 22 -11.86 7.24 0.06
C THR A 22 -12.93 6.14 0.15
N GLY A 23 -13.74 6.11 1.22
CA GLY A 23 -14.77 5.09 1.44
C GLY A 23 -14.22 3.67 1.63
N VAL A 24 -12.95 3.58 2.00
CA VAL A 24 -12.19 2.34 2.21
C VAL A 24 -11.39 2.41 3.51
N ASP A 25 -12.02 2.98 4.54
CA ASP A 25 -11.42 3.30 5.84
C ASP A 25 -11.04 2.05 6.65
N GLU A 26 -11.48 0.86 6.23
CA GLU A 26 -11.08 -0.43 6.78
C GLU A 26 -9.59 -0.76 6.54
N PHE A 27 -8.96 -0.15 5.52
CA PHE A 27 -7.55 -0.39 5.22
C PHE A 27 -6.63 0.62 5.90
N PRO A 28 -5.39 0.24 6.26
CA PRO A 28 -4.45 1.17 6.86
C PRO A 28 -4.13 2.35 5.93
N ARG A 29 -4.21 3.57 6.45
CA ARG A 29 -4.00 4.81 5.69
C ARG A 29 -2.68 4.82 4.90
N TYR A 30 -1.58 4.35 5.47
CA TYR A 30 -0.28 4.31 4.78
C TYR A 30 -0.30 3.43 3.52
N VAL A 31 -1.13 2.38 3.48
CA VAL A 31 -1.30 1.51 2.32
C VAL A 31 -2.06 2.25 1.22
N LEU A 32 -3.17 2.92 1.58
CA LEU A 32 -3.96 3.72 0.64
C LEU A 32 -3.11 4.83 0.01
N GLU A 33 -2.38 5.57 0.84
CA GLU A 33 -1.50 6.64 0.41
C GLU A 33 -0.43 6.15 -0.58
N TYR A 34 0.20 5.01 -0.27
CA TYR A 34 1.16 4.39 -1.18
C TYR A 34 0.52 3.98 -2.52
N LEU A 35 -0.65 3.33 -2.49
CA LEU A 35 -1.29 2.85 -3.71
C LEU A 35 -1.78 4.00 -4.59
N ILE A 36 -2.37 5.03 -4.00
CA ILE A 36 -2.87 6.20 -4.72
C ILE A 36 -1.71 6.94 -5.41
N ASP A 37 -0.60 7.17 -4.71
CA ASP A 37 0.55 7.88 -5.30
C ASP A 37 1.25 7.07 -6.42
N ASN A 38 1.31 5.75 -6.28
CA ASN A 38 2.03 4.91 -7.24
C ASN A 38 1.19 4.48 -8.45
N TYR A 39 -0.14 4.41 -8.31
CA TYR A 39 -1.01 3.81 -9.32
C TYR A 39 -2.12 4.73 -9.85
N CYS A 40 -2.44 5.83 -9.18
CA CYS A 40 -3.46 6.77 -9.66
C CYS A 40 -2.82 7.97 -10.34
N SER A 41 -3.19 8.22 -11.60
CA SER A 41 -2.90 9.49 -12.26
C SER A 41 -4.00 10.52 -11.96
N GLU A 42 -3.72 11.82 -12.11
CA GLU A 42 -4.77 12.84 -11.96
C GLU A 42 -5.79 12.80 -13.11
N GLU A 43 -5.36 12.39 -14.31
CA GLU A 43 -6.20 12.33 -15.51
C GLU A 43 -7.17 11.15 -15.50
N THR A 44 -6.78 10.05 -14.86
CA THR A 44 -7.53 8.78 -14.81
C THR A 44 -7.90 8.36 -13.38
N PHE A 45 -7.97 9.34 -12.47
CA PHE A 45 -8.02 9.09 -11.03
C PHE A 45 -9.12 8.11 -10.62
N ASP A 46 -10.35 8.33 -11.05
CA ASP A 46 -11.50 7.49 -10.64
C ASP A 46 -11.35 6.03 -11.12
N GLN A 47 -10.90 5.84 -12.37
CA GLN A 47 -10.67 4.50 -12.94
C GLN A 47 -9.52 3.77 -12.26
N ASP A 48 -8.46 4.50 -11.91
CA ASP A 48 -7.32 3.92 -11.21
C ASP A 48 -7.66 3.61 -9.76
N MET A 49 -8.46 4.47 -9.12
CA MET A 49 -8.96 4.25 -7.77
C MET A 49 -9.84 3.00 -7.71
N GLU A 50 -10.71 2.77 -8.68
CA GLU A 50 -11.51 1.54 -8.75
C GLU A 50 -10.62 0.27 -8.78
N LYS A 51 -9.53 0.31 -9.57
CA LYS A 51 -8.56 -0.79 -9.62
C LYS A 51 -7.84 -0.97 -8.28
N VAL A 52 -7.47 0.12 -7.61
CA VAL A 52 -6.84 0.10 -6.28
C VAL A 52 -7.77 -0.55 -5.26
N VAL A 53 -9.04 -0.14 -5.22
CA VAL A 53 -10.04 -0.71 -4.31
C VAL A 53 -10.25 -2.20 -4.57
N ARG A 54 -10.36 -2.61 -5.84
CA ARG A 54 -10.46 -4.03 -6.19
C ARG A 54 -9.25 -4.83 -5.71
N ARG A 55 -8.03 -4.33 -5.97
CA ARG A 55 -6.79 -4.98 -5.55
C ARG A 55 -6.68 -5.12 -4.03
N LEU A 56 -7.11 -4.10 -3.28
CA LEU A 56 -7.14 -4.15 -1.82
C LEU A 56 -8.09 -5.25 -1.33
N LYS A 57 -9.30 -5.32 -1.85
CA LYS A 57 -10.28 -6.34 -1.47
C LYS A 57 -9.82 -7.77 -1.78
N GLU A 58 -9.06 -7.95 -2.86
CA GLU A 58 -8.54 -9.25 -3.28
C GLU A 58 -7.27 -9.68 -2.52
N ALA A 59 -6.41 -8.73 -2.14
CA ALA A 59 -5.07 -9.02 -1.62
C ALA A 59 -4.90 -8.74 -0.12
N PHE A 60 -5.84 -8.01 0.51
CA PHE A 60 -5.74 -7.69 1.93
C PHE A 60 -6.00 -8.93 2.79
N VAL A 61 -5.07 -9.20 3.70
CA VAL A 61 -5.09 -10.38 4.56
C VAL A 61 -5.56 -9.97 5.94
N TYR A 62 -6.65 -10.56 6.40
CA TYR A 62 -7.12 -10.35 7.76
C TYR A 62 -6.26 -11.13 8.76
N GLY A 63 -6.19 -10.65 10.00
CA GLY A 63 -5.34 -11.25 11.04
C GLY A 63 -5.56 -12.76 11.25
N ALA A 64 -6.79 -13.24 11.06
CA ALA A 64 -7.14 -14.66 11.15
C ALA A 64 -6.42 -15.55 10.11
N GLU A 65 -6.02 -14.99 8.96
CA GLU A 65 -5.37 -15.70 7.86
C GLU A 65 -3.84 -15.53 7.86
N ALA A 66 -3.29 -14.83 8.86
CA ALA A 66 -1.89 -14.42 8.88
C ALA A 66 -0.90 -15.61 8.86
N GLU A 67 -1.20 -16.72 9.55
CA GLU A 67 -0.32 -17.90 9.54
C GLU A 67 -0.30 -18.61 8.19
N LYS A 68 -1.47 -18.74 7.54
CA LYS A 68 -1.60 -19.33 6.20
C LYS A 68 -0.78 -18.54 5.18
N ILE A 69 -0.88 -17.21 5.23
CA ILE A 69 -0.14 -16.33 4.31
C ILE A 69 1.36 -16.34 4.61
N ARG A 70 1.77 -16.41 5.88
CA ARG A 70 3.20 -16.58 6.23
C ARG A 70 3.78 -17.87 5.64
N HIS A 71 3.04 -18.97 5.68
CA HIS A 71 3.46 -20.23 5.05
C HIS A 71 3.59 -20.07 3.53
N TYR A 72 2.55 -19.53 2.87
CA TYR A 72 2.55 -19.28 1.43
C TYR A 72 3.73 -18.41 0.97
N ILE A 73 4.03 -17.32 1.69
CA ILE A 73 5.17 -16.42 1.40
C ILE A 73 6.50 -17.16 1.49
N ARG A 74 6.65 -18.03 2.50
CA ARG A 74 7.89 -18.80 2.72
C ARG A 74 8.17 -19.79 1.60
N GLU A 75 7.11 -20.43 1.08
CA GLU A 75 7.23 -21.44 0.02
C GLU A 75 7.51 -20.81 -1.36
N ASN A 76 6.86 -19.69 -1.67
CA ASN A 76 6.89 -19.10 -3.01
C ASN A 76 8.01 -18.06 -3.22
N ARG A 77 8.78 -17.74 -2.17
CA ARG A 77 10.03 -16.94 -2.11
C ARG A 77 10.00 -15.50 -2.65
N ARG A 78 9.17 -15.16 -3.64
CA ARG A 78 9.15 -13.85 -4.31
C ARG A 78 7.75 -13.23 -4.25
N HIS A 79 7.62 -12.23 -3.38
CA HIS A 79 6.37 -11.48 -3.18
C HIS A 79 6.65 -9.98 -3.10
N SER A 80 5.68 -9.18 -3.50
CA SER A 80 5.62 -7.75 -3.17
C SER A 80 4.73 -7.59 -1.96
N VAL A 81 5.26 -7.02 -0.87
CA VAL A 81 4.55 -6.86 0.40
C VAL A 81 4.52 -5.38 0.77
N ILE A 82 3.34 -4.89 1.16
CA ILE A 82 3.18 -3.58 1.78
C ILE A 82 2.90 -3.84 3.26
N ALA A 83 3.89 -3.65 4.12
CA ALA A 83 3.79 -3.90 5.55
C ALA A 83 4.67 -2.93 6.34
N ASN A 84 4.31 -2.70 7.59
CA ASN A 84 5.26 -2.18 8.57
C ASN A 84 6.20 -3.31 8.97
N LEU A 85 7.51 -3.04 8.95
CA LEU A 85 8.54 -4.01 9.28
C LEU A 85 9.25 -3.56 10.56
N ASP A 86 9.23 -4.43 11.57
CA ASP A 86 10.03 -4.25 12.78
C ASP A 86 11.31 -5.06 12.65
N ALA A 87 12.45 -4.39 12.72
CA ALA A 87 13.76 -5.03 12.78
C ALA A 87 14.26 -5.07 14.23
N ARG A 88 14.82 -6.22 14.64
CA ARG A 88 15.50 -6.37 15.93
C ARG A 88 16.93 -6.81 15.68
N LEU A 89 17.89 -6.08 16.27
CA LEU A 89 19.28 -6.50 16.28
C LEU A 89 19.46 -7.54 17.39
N THR A 90 19.73 -8.79 17.02
CA THR A 90 20.13 -9.82 17.98
C THR A 90 21.65 -9.87 18.03
N THR A 91 22.24 -9.49 19.16
CA THR A 91 23.65 -9.78 19.43
C THR A 91 23.81 -11.28 19.65
N TRP A 92 24.77 -11.90 18.97
CA TRP A 92 25.14 -13.28 19.22
C TRP A 92 25.62 -13.42 20.68
N PRO A 93 25.30 -14.51 21.40
CA PRO A 93 25.76 -14.72 22.77
C PRO A 93 27.29 -14.73 22.90
#